data_AF-A0A543I1Y2-F1
#
_entry.id   AF-A0A543I1Y2-F1
#
_cell.length_a   1.000
_cell.length_b   1.000
_cell.length_c   1.000
_cell.angle_alpha   90.00
_cell.angle_beta   90.00
_cell.angle_gamma   90.00
#
_symmetry.space_group_name_H-M   'P 1'
#
loop_
_entity.id
_entity.type
_entity.pdbx_description
1 polymer ?
#
loop_
_entity_poly.entity_id
_entity_poly.type
_entity_poly.pdbx_seq_one_letter_code
_entity_poly.pdbx_strand_id
1 'polypeptide(L)'
;MKVEFVLVTQRPGRFGRLSLAGQLLVAQMVILLGVLVTVALVSLAQSEATFTRTEGRRVSAIAEQLASTPIVRTEMGPGGVVNVLPAVVQSVVTQYGVTSVTIADSDEIATVSSDPTIDKTRIPLGKPAVGEGASWTGVMEIGGERMLVAQSPLLYTPTSPTESGPLPVGAQLGTVMVAVRMPSAFDRLQGNSSYLPTYLGIALVIGGVGSWLLARRIKRQTLGLEPAEITGLAESREAMLFGLAEGVVALDTNERITLVNNVAQRLLDLPEHAVGMRLDDLSLGPRLRDVLRGVADEGGSGESGSDAGDGSAHVPRDQVVLRRGRVLVMNRMEVSKDGRPLGSVTTLRDRTELADLEREIGSFRSTTELLRAQAHEFANQLHTISGLIQLGEYDEVVGYVDSVSEHRAQLDLAVSRRIRDTAVTALVMAKAAQATERRVELRVSDDTSLGRLAPRDTADVAAVVGNLVDNAIDAAATSEGPDKWVELTIRQDASSLEVSVVDSGPGIAPEVVTEVFTHGFTTKAARAGERGIGLALTRLICQRRGGEVEVENTPRGAKFVARLTVEAMTTTAEDRS
;
A
#
# COMPACT_ATOMS: atom_id res chain seq x y z
N MET A 1 13.66 9.79 -27.77
CA MET A 1 14.66 9.51 -26.71
C MET A 1 14.05 8.46 -25.79
N LYS A 2 14.48 7.20 -25.90
CA LYS A 2 13.98 6.08 -25.07
C LYS A 2 14.61 6.22 -23.69
N VAL A 3 13.80 6.53 -22.67
CA VAL A 3 14.25 6.51 -21.28
C VAL A 3 14.03 5.10 -20.77
N GLU A 4 15.12 4.34 -20.72
CA GLU A 4 15.17 3.01 -20.12
C GLU A 4 15.31 3.18 -18.61
N PHE A 5 14.23 2.89 -17.87
CA PHE A 5 14.29 2.85 -16.41
C PHE A 5 14.99 1.56 -15.97
N VAL A 6 16.29 1.66 -15.67
CA VAL A 6 17.04 0.60 -15.00
C VAL A 6 16.60 0.57 -13.53
N LEU A 7 15.68 -0.34 -13.22
CA LEU A 7 15.30 -0.63 -11.84
C LEU A 7 16.44 -1.39 -11.15
N VAL A 8 17.34 -0.65 -10.49
CA VAL A 8 18.38 -1.25 -9.63
C VAL A 8 17.70 -1.79 -8.38
N THR A 9 17.28 -3.04 -8.43
CA THR A 9 16.99 -3.82 -7.23
C THR A 9 18.31 -4.14 -6.55
N GLN A 10 18.68 -3.36 -5.53
CA GLN A 10 19.69 -3.79 -4.58
C GLN A 10 19.22 -5.11 -3.97
N ARG A 11 19.89 -6.21 -4.31
CA ARG A 11 19.71 -7.51 -3.65
C ARG A 11 20.20 -7.37 -2.21
N PRO A 12 19.33 -7.43 -1.17
CA PRO A 12 19.82 -7.60 0.18
C PRO A 12 20.47 -8.99 0.29
N GLY A 13 21.53 -9.08 1.08
CA GLY A 13 22.39 -10.24 1.20
C GLY A 13 21.64 -11.55 1.42
N ARG A 14 22.16 -12.61 0.78
CA ARG A 14 21.75 -14.01 0.89
C ARG A 14 21.91 -14.55 2.32
N PHE A 15 21.01 -14.17 3.22
CA PHE A 15 20.47 -15.13 4.18
C PHE A 15 19.06 -15.40 3.72
N GLY A 16 18.87 -16.53 3.04
CA GLY A 16 17.55 -16.93 2.55
C GLY A 16 16.57 -16.94 3.71
N ARG A 17 15.61 -16.02 3.69
CA ARG A 17 14.49 -16.03 4.64
C ARG A 17 13.83 -17.40 4.47
N LEU A 18 13.90 -18.22 5.51
CA LEU A 18 13.23 -19.51 5.55
C LEU A 18 11.74 -19.27 5.27
N SER A 19 11.15 -20.08 4.40
CA SER A 19 9.71 -20.07 4.15
C SER A 19 8.97 -20.26 5.49
N LEU A 20 7.71 -19.83 5.55
CA LEU A 20 6.89 -19.99 6.77
C LEU A 20 6.91 -21.44 7.29
N ALA A 21 6.90 -22.42 6.38
CA ALA A 21 7.03 -23.83 6.71
C ALA A 21 8.37 -24.16 7.39
N GLY A 22 9.47 -23.59 6.91
CA GLY A 22 10.80 -23.74 7.51
C GLY A 22 10.89 -23.09 8.89
N GLN A 23 10.29 -21.91 9.08
CA GLN A 23 10.27 -21.24 10.39
C GLN A 23 9.47 -22.04 11.43
N LEU A 24 8.30 -22.56 11.05
CA LEU A 24 7.49 -23.42 11.91
C LEU A 24 8.22 -24.72 12.26
N LEU A 25 8.91 -25.34 11.29
CA LEU A 25 9.69 -26.55 11.52
C LEU A 25 10.85 -26.30 12.50
N VAL A 26 11.58 -25.18 12.34
CA VAL A 26 12.66 -24.81 13.27
C VAL A 26 12.09 -24.55 14.67
N ALA A 27 11.01 -23.77 14.80
CA ALA A 27 10.38 -23.51 16.08
C ALA A 27 9.92 -24.81 16.78
N GLN A 28 9.32 -25.73 16.02
CA GLN A 28 8.93 -27.04 16.52
C GLN A 28 10.14 -27.89 16.94
N MET A 29 11.24 -27.87 16.17
CA MET A 29 12.45 -28.60 16.52
C MET A 29 13.07 -28.07 17.81
N VAL A 30 13.06 -26.75 18.01
CA VAL A 30 13.52 -26.11 19.26
C VAL A 30 12.64 -26.52 20.44
N ILE A 31 11.31 -26.52 20.28
CA ILE A 31 10.39 -26.97 21.32
C ILE A 31 10.60 -28.45 21.65
N LEU A 32 10.69 -29.32 20.63
CA LEU A 32 10.94 -30.75 20.82
C LEU A 32 12.28 -31.03 21.51
N LEU A 33 13.33 -30.32 21.12
CA LEU A 33 14.64 -30.40 21.78
C LEU A 33 14.54 -29.96 23.25
N GLY A 34 13.85 -28.85 23.52
CA GLY A 34 13.62 -28.38 24.88
C GLY A 34 12.87 -29.38 25.75
N VAL A 35 11.80 -29.99 25.23
CA VAL A 35 11.05 -31.04 25.91
C VAL A 35 11.92 -32.27 26.14
N LEU A 36 12.69 -32.72 25.12
CA LEU A 36 13.58 -33.86 25.22
C LEU A 36 14.64 -33.66 26.32
N VAL A 37 15.30 -32.50 26.35
CA VAL A 37 16.29 -32.15 27.38
C VAL A 37 15.64 -32.15 28.76
N THR A 38 14.45 -31.57 28.89
CA THR A 38 13.71 -31.51 30.17
C THR A 38 13.37 -32.92 30.67
N VAL A 39 12.82 -33.78 29.80
CA VAL A 39 12.48 -35.16 30.14
C VAL A 39 13.73 -35.96 30.50
N ALA A 40 14.83 -35.80 29.76
CA ALA A 40 16.09 -36.47 30.07
C ALA A 40 16.64 -36.08 31.45
N LEU A 41 16.62 -34.78 31.79
CA LEU A 41 17.05 -34.29 33.10
C LEU A 41 16.17 -34.83 34.24
N VAL A 42 14.84 -34.80 34.07
CA VAL A 42 13.90 -35.34 35.06
C VAL A 42 14.09 -36.85 35.22
N SER A 43 14.27 -37.60 34.13
CA SER A 43 14.48 -39.04 34.15
C SER A 43 15.79 -39.41 34.88
N LEU A 44 16.88 -38.68 34.60
CA LEU A 44 18.17 -38.89 35.28
C LEU A 44 18.07 -38.63 36.80
N ALA A 45 17.40 -37.54 37.19
CA ALA A 45 17.19 -37.21 38.60
C ALA A 45 16.30 -38.24 39.32
N GLN A 46 15.21 -38.67 38.68
CA GLN A 46 14.32 -39.71 39.21
C GLN A 46 15.01 -41.07 39.32
N SER A 47 15.84 -41.44 38.34
CA SER A 47 16.58 -42.70 38.33
C SER A 47 17.56 -42.80 39.49
N GLU A 48 18.31 -41.73 39.81
CA GLU A 48 19.25 -41.72 40.94
C GLU A 48 18.55 -41.90 42.29
N ALA A 49 17.46 -41.16 42.49
CA ALA A 49 16.66 -41.24 43.71
C ALA A 49 16.02 -42.63 43.88
N THR A 50 15.54 -43.21 42.78
CA THR A 50 14.92 -44.55 42.78
C THR A 50 15.95 -45.63 43.05
N PHE A 51 17.13 -45.57 42.40
CA PHE A 51 18.22 -46.51 42.61
C PHE A 51 18.71 -46.50 44.06
N THR A 52 19.00 -45.31 44.60
CA THR A 52 19.45 -45.15 45.99
C THR A 52 18.42 -45.70 46.99
N ARG A 53 17.13 -45.51 46.72
CA ARG A 53 16.05 -45.97 47.61
C ARG A 53 15.84 -47.48 47.55
N THR A 54 15.91 -48.09 46.36
CA THR A 54 15.65 -49.52 46.16
C THR A 54 16.88 -50.35 46.47
N GLU A 55 18.01 -50.07 45.82
CA GLU A 55 19.26 -50.77 46.10
C GLU A 55 19.79 -50.45 47.50
N GLY A 56 19.53 -49.26 48.03
CA GLY A 56 19.99 -48.90 49.39
C GLY A 56 19.43 -49.84 50.45
N ARG A 57 18.13 -50.15 50.39
CA ARG A 57 17.50 -51.13 51.29
C ARG A 57 18.03 -52.55 51.11
N ARG A 58 18.27 -52.94 49.85
CA ARG A 58 18.79 -54.27 49.51
C ARG A 58 20.21 -54.46 50.05
N VAL A 59 21.08 -53.47 49.83
CA VAL A 59 22.46 -53.48 50.32
C VAL A 59 22.50 -53.41 51.85
N SER A 60 21.61 -52.63 52.51
CA SER A 60 21.43 -52.69 53.98
C SER A 60 21.11 -54.10 54.46
N ALA A 61 20.10 -54.73 53.86
CA ALA A 61 19.64 -56.04 54.29
C ALA A 61 20.74 -57.09 54.15
N ILE A 62 21.56 -57.03 53.08
CA ILE A 62 22.71 -57.93 52.89
C ILE A 62 23.78 -57.66 53.96
N ALA A 63 24.10 -56.39 54.24
CA ALA A 63 25.09 -56.03 55.27
C ALA A 63 24.65 -56.50 56.67
N GLU A 64 23.38 -56.28 57.03
CA GLU A 64 22.79 -56.75 58.29
C GLU A 64 22.74 -58.28 58.37
N GLN A 65 22.36 -58.96 57.29
CA GLN A 65 22.34 -60.42 57.24
C GLN A 65 23.74 -60.99 57.45
N LEU A 66 24.75 -60.43 56.77
CA LEU A 66 26.13 -60.85 56.91
C LEU A 66 26.67 -60.57 58.33
N ALA A 67 26.37 -59.40 58.90
CA ALA A 67 26.70 -59.06 60.30
C ALA A 67 25.97 -59.95 61.33
N SER A 68 24.82 -60.54 60.96
CA SER A 68 24.08 -61.48 61.81
C SER A 68 24.55 -62.94 61.67
N THR A 69 25.44 -63.22 60.72
CA THR A 69 25.84 -64.60 60.43
C THR A 69 26.76 -65.14 61.54
N PRO A 70 26.44 -66.28 62.18
CA PRO A 70 27.20 -66.80 63.32
C PRO A 70 28.69 -67.02 63.03
N ILE A 71 29.04 -67.58 61.85
CA ILE A 71 30.44 -67.83 61.49
C ILE A 71 31.26 -66.53 61.44
N VAL A 72 30.64 -65.43 60.99
CA VAL A 72 31.30 -64.11 60.91
C VAL A 72 31.59 -63.56 62.30
N ARG A 73 30.62 -63.68 63.22
CA ARG A 73 30.80 -63.23 64.61
C ARG A 73 31.83 -64.06 65.37
N THR A 74 31.89 -65.37 65.09
CA THR A 74 32.86 -66.27 65.73
C THR A 74 34.29 -66.00 65.26
N GLU A 75 34.53 -65.84 63.94
CA GLU A 75 35.88 -65.58 63.43
C GLU A 75 36.39 -64.16 63.74
N MET A 76 35.49 -63.17 63.86
CA MET A 76 35.84 -61.80 64.27
C MET A 76 35.85 -61.61 65.80
N GLY A 77 35.46 -62.62 66.57
CA GLY A 77 35.45 -62.57 68.03
C GLY A 77 36.85 -62.70 68.63
N PRO A 78 37.00 -62.44 69.95
CA PRO A 78 38.29 -62.59 70.63
C PRO A 78 38.85 -64.02 70.49
N GLY A 79 40.04 -64.15 69.89
CA GLY A 79 40.69 -65.44 69.64
C GLY A 79 40.22 -66.19 68.39
N GLY A 80 39.36 -65.58 67.56
CA GLY A 80 38.97 -66.10 66.26
C GLY A 80 40.13 -66.09 65.26
N VAL A 81 40.16 -67.10 64.37
CA VAL A 81 41.13 -67.17 63.26
C VAL A 81 40.37 -67.03 61.95
N VAL A 82 40.77 -66.06 61.14
CA VAL A 82 40.15 -65.68 59.87
C VAL A 82 40.55 -66.69 58.79
N ASN A 83 39.78 -67.77 58.65
CA ASN A 83 40.05 -68.84 57.68
C ASN A 83 38.92 -69.01 56.67
N VAL A 84 37.66 -68.85 57.11
CA VAL A 84 36.48 -69.11 56.27
C VAL A 84 35.88 -67.80 55.74
N LEU A 85 36.12 -66.66 56.41
CA LEU A 85 35.60 -65.36 55.99
C LEU A 85 35.86 -64.98 54.52
N PRO A 86 37.05 -65.21 53.91
CA PRO A 86 37.25 -64.91 52.49
C PRO A 86 36.27 -65.64 51.56
N ALA A 87 35.95 -66.91 51.86
CA ALA A 87 34.98 -67.68 51.08
C ALA A 87 33.55 -67.17 51.29
N VAL A 88 33.20 -66.77 52.51
CA VAL A 88 31.88 -66.16 52.82
C VAL A 88 31.71 -64.84 52.08
N VAL A 89 32.71 -63.95 52.15
CA VAL A 89 32.74 -62.66 51.45
C VAL A 89 32.57 -62.87 49.94
N GLN A 90 33.34 -63.77 49.33
CA GLN A 90 33.25 -64.06 47.90
C GLN A 90 31.90 -64.70 47.51
N SER A 91 31.33 -65.53 48.38
CA SER A 91 30.02 -66.12 48.16
C SER A 91 28.92 -65.06 48.18
N VAL A 92 28.98 -64.07 49.07
CA VAL A 92 28.02 -62.96 49.10
C VAL A 92 28.12 -62.09 47.86
N VAL A 93 29.35 -61.76 47.42
CA VAL A 93 29.60 -61.03 46.16
C VAL A 93 28.93 -61.74 44.99
N THR A 94 29.13 -63.05 44.87
CA THR A 94 28.60 -63.84 43.74
C THR A 94 27.10 -64.06 43.83
N GLN A 95 26.57 -64.40 45.01
CA GLN A 95 25.16 -64.74 45.21
C GLN A 95 24.25 -63.52 45.10
N TYR A 96 24.66 -62.39 45.68
CA TYR A 96 23.87 -61.17 45.68
C TYR A 96 24.27 -60.19 44.58
N GLY A 97 25.30 -60.48 43.79
CA GLY A 97 25.74 -59.62 42.69
C GLY A 97 26.11 -58.21 43.15
N VAL A 98 26.69 -58.09 44.35
CA VAL A 98 27.20 -56.82 44.88
C VAL A 98 28.62 -56.58 44.35
N THR A 99 29.06 -55.32 44.31
CA THR A 99 30.35 -54.96 43.73
C THR A 99 31.50 -55.34 44.66
N SER A 100 31.35 -55.08 45.95
CA SER A 100 32.32 -55.52 46.95
C SER A 100 31.69 -55.73 48.32
N VAL A 101 32.36 -56.57 49.11
CA VAL A 101 32.03 -56.84 50.52
C VAL A 101 33.34 -56.76 51.30
N THR A 102 33.33 -56.01 52.39
CA THR A 102 34.47 -55.82 53.28
C THR A 102 34.04 -56.02 54.73
N ILE A 103 34.84 -56.74 55.49
CA ILE A 103 34.68 -56.92 56.94
C ILE A 103 35.89 -56.28 57.59
N ALA A 104 35.66 -55.27 58.44
CA ALA A 104 36.68 -54.59 59.21
C ALA A 104 36.56 -54.91 60.70
N ASP A 105 37.68 -54.85 61.41
CA ASP A 105 37.74 -54.97 62.87
C ASP A 105 37.25 -53.70 63.59
N SER A 106 37.35 -53.69 64.92
CA SER A 106 37.00 -52.55 65.77
C SER A 106 37.89 -51.31 65.58
N ASP A 107 39.08 -51.46 64.98
CA ASP A 107 40.00 -50.37 64.65
C ASP A 107 39.76 -49.82 63.23
N GLU A 108 38.65 -50.25 62.60
CA GLU A 108 38.23 -49.90 61.24
C GLU A 108 39.19 -50.42 60.16
N ILE A 109 40.05 -51.39 60.47
CA ILE A 109 40.98 -51.98 59.51
C ILE A 109 40.31 -53.17 58.83
N ALA A 110 40.29 -53.19 57.50
CA ALA A 110 39.72 -54.28 56.72
C ALA A 110 40.49 -55.59 56.97
N THR A 111 39.84 -56.52 57.65
CA THR A 111 40.36 -57.87 57.91
C THR A 111 40.24 -58.76 56.68
N VAL A 112 39.12 -58.63 55.96
CA VAL A 112 38.85 -59.34 54.70
C VAL A 112 38.09 -58.41 53.77
N SER A 113 38.58 -58.22 52.55
CA SER A 113 37.86 -57.50 51.50
C SER A 113 37.86 -58.28 50.19
N SER A 114 36.76 -58.22 49.44
CA SER A 114 36.75 -58.59 48.03
C SER A 114 37.28 -57.47 47.13
N ASP A 115 37.45 -56.25 47.66
CA ASP A 115 38.04 -55.11 46.96
C ASP A 115 39.53 -55.00 47.31
N PRO A 116 40.43 -55.22 46.34
CA PRO A 116 41.87 -55.20 46.60
C PRO A 116 42.39 -53.80 46.98
N THR A 117 41.62 -52.74 46.73
CA THR A 117 42.04 -51.36 47.08
C THR A 117 41.88 -51.05 48.56
N ILE A 118 41.04 -51.81 49.28
CA ILE A 118 40.73 -51.56 50.70
C ILE A 118 41.30 -52.68 51.60
N ASP A 119 41.72 -53.81 51.06
CA ASP A 119 42.26 -54.93 51.85
C ASP A 119 43.40 -54.48 52.78
N LYS A 120 43.28 -54.78 54.09
CA LYS A 120 44.23 -54.40 55.16
C LYS A 120 44.47 -52.90 55.30
N THR A 121 43.58 -52.06 54.78
CA THR A 121 43.58 -50.61 54.99
C THR A 121 42.39 -50.17 55.83
N ARG A 122 42.40 -48.92 56.29
CA ARG A 122 41.27 -48.36 57.04
C ARG A 122 40.08 -48.15 56.11
N ILE A 123 38.92 -48.69 56.48
CA ILE A 123 37.68 -48.53 55.69
C ILE A 123 37.16 -47.08 55.78
N PRO A 124 36.62 -46.51 54.69
CA PRO A 124 35.96 -45.21 54.75
C PRO A 124 34.62 -45.33 55.49
N LEU A 125 34.40 -44.55 56.54
CA LEU A 125 33.13 -44.51 57.25
C LEU A 125 32.19 -43.46 56.66
N GLY A 126 30.92 -43.83 56.44
CA GLY A 126 29.91 -42.90 55.92
C GLY A 126 29.51 -41.80 56.91
N LYS A 127 29.56 -42.10 58.21
CA LYS A 127 29.41 -41.15 59.32
C LYS A 127 30.25 -41.60 60.52
N PRO A 128 30.69 -40.69 61.40
CA PRO A 128 31.43 -41.06 62.62
C PRO A 128 30.70 -42.10 63.50
N ALA A 129 29.38 -41.99 63.60
CA ALA A 129 28.54 -42.91 64.38
C ALA A 129 28.63 -44.39 63.94
N VAL A 130 29.11 -44.68 62.73
CA VAL A 130 29.31 -46.08 62.27
C VAL A 130 30.43 -46.77 63.05
N GLY A 131 31.50 -46.04 63.36
CA GLY A 131 32.58 -46.52 64.22
C GLY A 131 32.16 -46.69 65.68
N GLU A 132 30.99 -46.15 66.06
CA GLU A 132 30.37 -46.28 67.39
C GLU A 132 29.21 -47.30 67.41
N GLY A 133 29.02 -48.06 66.33
CA GLY A 133 28.05 -49.14 66.26
C GLY A 133 26.71 -48.78 65.62
N ALA A 134 26.60 -47.66 64.88
CA ALA A 134 25.41 -47.34 64.11
C ALA A 134 25.43 -47.96 62.71
N SER A 135 24.27 -48.34 62.19
CA SER A 135 24.13 -48.68 60.77
C SER A 135 24.02 -47.42 59.91
N TRP A 136 24.52 -47.50 58.68
CA TRP A 136 24.47 -46.39 57.73
C TRP A 136 24.30 -46.87 56.30
N THR A 137 23.57 -46.10 55.51
CA THR A 137 23.52 -46.24 54.06
C THR A 137 23.63 -44.92 53.35
N GLY A 138 24.37 -44.92 52.25
CA GLY A 138 24.52 -43.75 51.42
C GLY A 138 25.54 -43.95 50.31
N VAL A 139 25.70 -42.91 49.52
CA VAL A 139 26.68 -42.91 48.43
C VAL A 139 28.01 -42.40 48.96
N MET A 140 29.10 -43.11 48.66
CA MET A 140 30.47 -42.69 48.94
C MET A 140 31.38 -42.99 47.75
N GLU A 141 32.56 -42.39 47.74
CA GLU A 141 33.58 -42.64 46.73
C GLU A 141 34.60 -43.64 47.27
N ILE A 142 34.72 -44.79 46.62
CA ILE A 142 35.63 -45.86 46.97
C ILE A 142 36.46 -46.18 45.74
N GLY A 143 37.79 -46.13 45.86
CA GLY A 143 38.68 -46.47 44.74
C GLY A 143 38.49 -45.58 43.49
N GLY A 144 37.98 -44.36 43.65
CA GLY A 144 37.64 -43.45 42.53
C GLY A 144 36.30 -43.74 41.85
N GLU A 145 35.50 -44.65 42.38
CA GLU A 145 34.16 -44.96 41.88
C GLU A 145 33.07 -44.55 42.88
N ARG A 146 31.96 -44.00 42.39
CA ARG A 146 30.77 -43.75 43.21
C ARG A 146 30.09 -45.08 43.51
N MET A 147 30.04 -45.45 44.77
CA MET A 147 29.38 -46.66 45.25
C MET A 147 28.24 -46.32 46.21
N LEU A 148 27.14 -47.04 46.11
CA LEU A 148 26.10 -47.10 47.13
C LEU A 148 26.52 -48.13 48.16
N VAL A 149 26.74 -47.69 49.39
CA VAL A 149 27.34 -48.49 50.44
C VAL A 149 26.37 -48.62 51.61
N ALA A 150 26.31 -49.82 52.19
CA ALA A 150 25.74 -50.05 53.51
C ALA A 150 26.80 -50.53 54.49
N GLN A 151 26.80 -49.94 55.67
CA GLN A 151 27.64 -50.31 56.78
C GLN A 151 26.75 -50.78 57.93
N SER A 152 27.02 -51.99 58.42
CA SER A 152 26.29 -52.60 59.54
C SER A 152 27.27 -53.06 60.61
N PRO A 153 27.03 -52.74 61.89
CA PRO A 153 27.92 -53.11 62.98
C PRO A 153 27.89 -54.62 63.21
N LEU A 154 29.06 -55.21 63.40
CA LEU A 154 29.20 -56.58 63.84
C LEU A 154 29.19 -56.60 65.37
N LEU A 155 28.09 -57.05 65.96
CA LEU A 155 27.90 -57.04 67.41
C LEU A 155 28.18 -58.41 68.04
N TYR A 156 28.90 -58.41 69.16
CA TYR A 156 29.22 -59.59 69.94
C TYR A 156 27.95 -60.22 70.52
N THR A 157 27.82 -61.53 70.34
CA THR A 157 26.76 -62.34 70.98
C THR A 157 27.41 -63.62 71.50
N PRO A 158 27.23 -63.97 72.78
CA PRO A 158 27.82 -65.18 73.35
C PRO A 158 27.21 -66.43 72.71
N THR A 159 28.04 -67.44 72.48
CA THR A 159 27.66 -68.71 71.83
C THR A 159 26.70 -69.54 72.70
N SER A 160 26.71 -69.31 74.02
CA SER A 160 25.80 -69.93 74.99
C SER A 160 25.21 -68.85 75.91
N PRO A 161 23.89 -68.85 76.18
CA PRO A 161 23.25 -67.89 77.08
C PRO A 161 23.69 -68.01 78.54
N THR A 162 24.40 -69.07 78.91
CA THR A 162 24.85 -69.35 80.28
C THR A 162 26.33 -69.01 80.54
N GLU A 163 27.10 -68.60 79.53
CA GLU A 163 28.50 -68.20 79.69
C GLU A 163 28.66 -66.67 79.57
N SER A 164 29.32 -66.06 80.55
CA SER A 164 29.83 -64.69 80.42
C SER A 164 31.01 -64.72 79.46
N GLY A 165 30.76 -64.32 78.21
CA GLY A 165 31.80 -64.22 77.19
C GLY A 165 32.88 -63.17 77.49
N PRO A 166 33.98 -63.14 76.73
CA PRO A 166 35.09 -62.19 76.89
C PRO A 166 34.71 -60.71 76.66
N LEU A 167 33.54 -60.44 76.09
CA LEU A 167 33.03 -59.10 75.80
C LEU A 167 31.58 -58.98 76.27
N PRO A 168 31.10 -57.77 76.61
CA PRO A 168 29.69 -57.55 76.89
C PRO A 168 28.84 -57.83 75.64
N VAL A 169 27.63 -58.37 75.85
CA VAL A 169 26.66 -58.58 74.76
C VAL A 169 26.40 -57.23 74.08
N GLY A 170 26.54 -57.18 72.76
CA GLY A 170 26.40 -55.93 72.01
C GLY A 170 27.68 -55.11 71.86
N ALA A 171 28.85 -55.59 72.35
CA ALA A 171 30.13 -54.97 72.02
C ALA A 171 30.39 -55.02 70.51
N GLN A 172 30.91 -53.94 69.93
CA GLN A 172 31.26 -53.91 68.51
C GLN A 172 32.55 -54.71 68.28
N LEU A 173 32.43 -55.79 67.50
CA LEU A 173 33.57 -56.59 67.01
C LEU A 173 34.18 -55.97 65.75
N GLY A 174 33.41 -55.17 65.02
CA GLY A 174 33.83 -54.60 63.75
C GLY A 174 32.66 -54.08 62.93
N THR A 175 32.90 -53.89 61.63
CA THR A 175 31.91 -53.33 60.70
C THR A 175 31.89 -54.14 59.40
N VAL A 176 30.68 -54.53 58.97
CA VAL A 176 30.45 -55.12 57.66
C VAL A 176 30.06 -54.01 56.69
N MET A 177 30.81 -53.89 55.60
CA MET A 177 30.57 -52.94 54.51
C MET A 177 30.22 -53.69 53.23
N VAL A 178 29.07 -53.40 52.65
CA VAL A 178 28.63 -53.93 51.36
C VAL A 178 28.45 -52.77 50.40
N ALA A 179 29.01 -52.87 49.20
CA ALA A 179 29.00 -51.80 48.21
C ALA A 179 28.48 -52.28 46.85
N VAL A 180 27.70 -51.43 46.20
CA VAL A 180 27.23 -51.60 44.81
C VAL A 180 27.62 -50.36 44.00
N ARG A 181 28.25 -50.57 42.85
CA ARG A 181 28.63 -49.50 41.92
C ARG A 181 27.39 -48.72 41.46
N MET A 182 27.45 -47.39 41.54
CA MET A 182 26.41 -46.54 40.98
C MET A 182 26.50 -46.57 39.44
N PRO A 183 25.37 -46.76 38.72
CA PRO A 183 25.38 -46.73 37.26
C PRO A 183 25.75 -45.35 36.74
N SER A 184 26.54 -45.29 35.67
CA SER A 184 26.92 -44.03 35.03
C SER A 184 25.70 -43.32 34.44
N ALA A 185 25.82 -42.03 34.10
CA ALA A 185 24.75 -41.31 33.41
C ALA A 185 24.40 -41.97 32.07
N PHE A 186 25.39 -42.55 31.40
CA PHE A 186 25.20 -43.27 30.14
C PHE A 186 24.50 -44.62 30.35
N ASP A 187 24.90 -45.40 31.36
CA ASP A 187 24.24 -46.68 31.70
C ASP A 187 22.77 -46.47 32.08
N ARG A 188 22.45 -45.36 32.75
CA ARG A 188 21.08 -44.98 33.10
C ARG A 188 20.25 -44.59 31.88
N LEU A 189 20.83 -43.84 30.95
CA LEU A 189 20.18 -43.47 29.69
C LEU A 189 19.92 -44.69 28.79
N GLN A 190 20.83 -45.66 28.77
CA GLN A 190 20.69 -46.88 27.98
C GLN A 190 19.78 -47.92 28.66
N GLY A 191 19.83 -48.02 29.99
CA GLY A 191 19.12 -49.03 30.77
C GLY A 191 17.67 -48.69 31.11
N ASN A 192 17.30 -47.41 31.19
CA ASN A 192 15.98 -47.00 31.64
C ASN A 192 15.07 -46.61 30.46
N SER A 193 14.31 -47.61 30.00
CA SER A 193 13.17 -47.56 29.06
C SER A 193 13.51 -47.56 27.57
N SER A 194 13.42 -48.76 26.99
CA SER A 194 13.39 -49.04 25.54
C SER A 194 12.32 -48.24 24.76
N TYR A 195 11.40 -47.56 25.45
CA TYR A 195 10.31 -46.80 24.86
C TYR A 195 10.58 -45.30 24.68
N LEU A 196 11.60 -44.73 25.32
CA LEU A 196 11.94 -43.31 25.19
C LEU A 196 12.27 -42.90 23.74
N PRO A 197 13.14 -43.62 22.99
CA PRO A 197 13.36 -43.33 21.57
C PRO A 197 12.08 -43.51 20.73
N THR A 198 11.21 -44.45 21.10
CA THR A 198 9.94 -44.71 20.43
C THR A 198 8.96 -43.54 20.60
N TYR A 199 8.79 -43.03 21.82
CA TYR A 199 7.94 -41.85 22.07
C TYR A 199 8.49 -40.60 21.38
N LEU A 200 9.81 -40.43 21.34
CA LEU A 200 10.44 -39.34 20.61
C LEU A 200 10.18 -39.44 19.10
N GLY A 201 10.30 -40.64 18.53
CA GLY A 201 9.98 -40.90 17.12
C GLY A 201 8.52 -40.57 16.78
N ILE A 202 7.58 -41.01 17.62
CA ILE A 202 6.15 -40.70 17.46
C ILE A 202 5.90 -39.19 17.53
N ALA A 203 6.48 -38.50 18.51
CA ALA A 203 6.33 -37.06 18.68
C ALA A 203 6.89 -36.27 17.47
N LEU A 204 8.04 -36.71 16.93
CA LEU A 204 8.65 -36.10 15.75
C LEU A 204 7.76 -36.24 14.50
N VAL A 205 7.18 -37.42 14.29
CA VAL A 205 6.27 -37.69 13.17
C VAL A 205 5.00 -36.85 13.30
N ILE A 206 4.33 -36.88 14.46
CA ILE A 206 3.10 -36.09 14.70
C ILE A 206 3.37 -34.61 14.50
N GLY A 207 4.45 -34.09 15.09
CA GLY A 207 4.80 -32.69 14.96
C GLY A 207 5.13 -32.31 13.51
N GLY A 208 5.94 -33.11 12.81
CA GLY A 208 6.31 -32.87 11.41
C GLY A 208 5.10 -32.85 10.47
N VAL A 209 4.18 -33.82 10.64
CA VAL A 209 2.91 -33.86 9.89
C VAL A 209 2.04 -32.65 10.24
N GLY A 210 1.95 -32.28 11.52
CA GLY A 210 1.21 -31.11 11.98
C GLY A 210 1.72 -29.80 11.37
N SER A 211 3.03 -29.55 11.43
CA SER A 211 3.66 -28.38 10.82
C SER A 211 3.46 -28.35 9.31
N TRP A 212 3.57 -29.50 8.63
CA TRP A 212 3.32 -29.59 7.20
C TRP A 212 1.86 -29.28 6.83
N LEU A 213 0.89 -29.85 7.57
CA LEU A 213 -0.53 -29.58 7.37
C LEU A 213 -0.88 -28.12 7.62
N LEU A 214 -0.34 -27.52 8.68
CA LEU A 214 -0.55 -26.11 9.00
C LEU A 214 0.05 -25.21 7.92
N ALA A 215 1.28 -25.46 7.50
CA ALA A 215 1.91 -24.73 6.41
C ALA A 215 1.10 -24.86 5.11
N ARG A 216 0.59 -26.06 4.80
CA ARG A 216 -0.26 -26.30 3.62
C ARG A 216 -1.60 -25.58 3.74
N ARG A 217 -2.21 -25.52 4.93
CA ARG A 217 -3.47 -24.80 5.18
C ARG A 217 -3.27 -23.30 4.99
N ILE A 218 -2.22 -22.73 5.59
CA ILE A 218 -1.90 -21.31 5.43
C ILE A 218 -1.63 -21.01 3.97
N LYS A 219 -0.81 -21.81 3.28
CA LYS A 219 -0.51 -21.62 1.85
C LYS A 219 -1.75 -21.69 0.97
N ARG A 220 -2.74 -22.52 1.31
CA ARG A 220 -4.04 -22.55 0.60
C ARG A 220 -4.86 -21.30 0.88
N GLN A 221 -4.89 -20.83 2.13
CA GLN A 221 -5.63 -19.61 2.50
C GLN A 221 -4.98 -18.33 1.95
N THR A 222 -3.65 -18.31 1.79
CA THR A 222 -2.91 -17.19 1.22
C THR A 222 -2.73 -17.28 -0.30
N LEU A 223 -3.48 -18.16 -0.98
CA LEU A 223 -3.42 -18.34 -2.45
C LEU A 223 -2.00 -18.63 -2.98
N GLY A 224 -1.15 -19.25 -2.16
CA GLY A 224 0.22 -19.58 -2.51
C GLY A 224 1.27 -18.52 -2.15
N LEU A 225 0.85 -17.34 -1.69
CA LEU A 225 1.72 -16.22 -1.34
C LEU A 225 2.34 -16.39 0.05
N GLU A 226 3.60 -15.96 0.19
CA GLU A 226 4.28 -15.86 1.48
C GLU A 226 3.91 -14.56 2.21
N PRO A 227 3.97 -14.48 3.55
CA PRO A 227 3.55 -13.28 4.31
C PRO A 227 4.26 -11.98 3.90
N ALA A 228 5.54 -12.09 3.52
CA ALA A 228 6.31 -10.95 3.03
C ALA A 228 5.80 -10.47 1.65
N GLU A 229 5.33 -11.38 0.80
CA GLU A 229 4.73 -11.06 -0.49
C GLU A 229 3.35 -10.43 -0.33
N ILE A 230 2.56 -10.86 0.68
CA ILE A 230 1.27 -10.24 1.02
C ILE A 230 1.47 -8.79 1.47
N THR A 231 2.45 -8.55 2.34
CA THR A 231 2.79 -7.20 2.81
C THR A 231 3.28 -6.34 1.65
N GLY A 232 4.17 -6.87 0.80
CA GLY A 232 4.66 -6.18 -0.38
C GLY A 232 3.56 -5.89 -1.43
N LEU A 233 2.59 -6.78 -1.61
CA LEU A 233 1.43 -6.55 -2.48
C LEU A 233 0.50 -5.48 -1.92
N ALA A 234 0.29 -5.46 -0.61
CA ALA A 234 -0.51 -4.43 0.05
C ALA A 234 0.16 -3.05 -0.05
N GLU A 235 1.43 -2.96 0.29
CA GLU A 235 2.24 -1.74 0.18
C GLU A 235 2.37 -1.27 -1.28
N SER A 236 2.55 -2.19 -2.23
CA SER A 236 2.61 -1.87 -3.66
C SER A 236 1.28 -1.34 -4.18
N ARG A 237 0.15 -1.92 -3.74
CA ARG A 237 -1.18 -1.42 -4.11
C ARG A 237 -1.44 -0.03 -3.55
N GLU A 238 -1.03 0.21 -2.32
CA GLU A 238 -1.12 1.50 -1.65
C GLU A 238 -0.22 2.56 -2.34
N ALA A 239 1.02 2.19 -2.64
CA ALA A 239 1.96 3.03 -3.38
C ALA A 239 1.53 3.32 -4.82
N MET A 240 0.87 2.38 -5.51
CA MET A 240 0.27 2.65 -6.81
C MET A 240 -0.84 3.70 -6.68
N LEU A 241 -1.79 3.51 -5.77
CA LEU A 241 -2.93 4.43 -5.63
C LEU A 241 -2.52 5.84 -5.17
N PHE A 242 -1.50 5.96 -4.34
CA PHE A 242 -0.97 7.24 -3.85
C PHE A 242 0.14 7.84 -4.73
N GLY A 243 0.75 7.04 -5.61
CA GLY A 243 1.78 7.45 -6.56
C GLY A 243 1.24 7.91 -7.91
N LEU A 244 -0.06 7.67 -8.19
CA LEU A 244 -0.70 8.21 -9.39
C LEU A 244 -0.85 9.73 -9.28
N ALA A 245 -0.40 10.45 -10.31
CA ALA A 245 -0.63 11.89 -10.46
C ALA A 245 -2.10 12.24 -10.78
N GLU A 246 -2.94 11.23 -11.01
CA GLU A 246 -4.37 11.36 -11.30
C GLU A 246 -5.19 11.15 -10.03
N GLY A 247 -6.31 11.87 -9.91
CA GLY A 247 -7.30 11.64 -8.87
C GLY A 247 -8.05 10.34 -9.13
N VAL A 248 -8.36 9.56 -8.09
CA VAL A 248 -9.18 8.35 -8.18
C VAL A 248 -10.26 8.40 -7.11
N VAL A 249 -11.52 8.19 -7.52
CA VAL A 249 -12.69 8.07 -6.64
C VAL A 249 -13.42 6.78 -7.01
N ALA A 250 -13.71 5.92 -6.04
CA ALA A 250 -14.53 4.73 -6.24
C ALA A 250 -15.82 4.82 -5.42
N LEU A 251 -16.93 4.37 -6.02
CA LEU A 251 -18.25 4.35 -5.42
C LEU A 251 -18.79 2.92 -5.40
N ASP A 252 -19.51 2.54 -4.34
CA ASP A 252 -20.29 1.31 -4.30
C ASP A 252 -21.63 1.43 -5.07
N THR A 253 -22.40 0.35 -5.09
CA THR A 253 -23.75 0.31 -5.70
C THR A 253 -24.78 1.19 -4.98
N ASN A 254 -24.48 1.67 -3.78
CA ASN A 254 -25.33 2.57 -2.98
C ASN A 254 -24.83 4.02 -3.02
N GLU A 255 -23.93 4.34 -3.96
CA GLU A 255 -23.33 5.66 -4.16
C GLU A 255 -22.52 6.19 -2.97
N ARG A 256 -21.92 5.27 -2.20
CA ARG A 256 -20.98 5.60 -1.12
C ARG A 256 -19.55 5.57 -1.61
N ILE A 257 -18.73 6.53 -1.17
CA ILE A 257 -17.30 6.55 -1.48
C ILE A 257 -16.61 5.38 -0.79
N THR A 258 -16.10 4.44 -1.56
CA THR A 258 -15.31 3.31 -1.06
C THR A 258 -13.82 3.60 -1.08
N LEU A 259 -13.38 4.48 -1.98
CA LEU A 259 -11.99 4.88 -2.12
C LEU A 259 -11.90 6.31 -2.66
N VAL A 260 -11.00 7.10 -2.08
CA VAL A 260 -10.60 8.39 -2.61
C VAL A 260 -9.10 8.54 -2.38
N ASN A 261 -8.33 8.87 -3.43
CA ASN A 261 -6.94 9.21 -3.24
C ASN A 261 -6.77 10.70 -2.88
N ASN A 262 -5.64 11.03 -2.28
CA ASN A 262 -5.24 12.37 -1.88
C ASN A 262 -5.23 13.38 -3.05
N VAL A 263 -4.95 12.95 -4.28
CA VAL A 263 -5.08 13.83 -5.46
C VAL A 263 -6.55 14.18 -5.73
N ALA A 264 -7.45 13.21 -5.78
CA ALA A 264 -8.88 13.44 -5.96
C ALA A 264 -9.48 14.28 -4.82
N GLN A 265 -9.04 14.02 -3.59
CA GLN A 265 -9.47 14.78 -2.42
C GLN A 265 -9.13 16.28 -2.57
N ARG A 266 -7.92 16.61 -3.04
CA ARG A 266 -7.52 18.01 -3.32
C ARG A 266 -8.22 18.61 -4.54
N LEU A 267 -8.37 17.85 -5.63
CA LEU A 267 -8.99 18.36 -6.87
C LEU A 267 -10.49 18.62 -6.69
N LEU A 268 -11.17 17.80 -5.89
CA LEU A 268 -12.60 17.91 -5.63
C LEU A 268 -12.95 18.70 -4.37
N ASP A 269 -11.94 19.03 -3.54
CA ASP A 269 -12.09 19.68 -2.22
C ASP A 269 -13.00 18.86 -1.28
N LEU A 270 -12.68 17.58 -1.13
CA LEU A 270 -13.42 16.64 -0.28
C LEU A 270 -12.88 16.62 1.16
N PRO A 271 -13.74 16.41 2.17
CA PRO A 271 -13.32 16.27 3.57
C PRO A 271 -12.43 15.02 3.77
N GLU A 272 -11.53 15.05 4.76
CA GLU A 272 -10.60 13.92 5.07
C GLU A 272 -11.30 12.61 5.41
N HIS A 273 -12.56 12.68 5.85
CA HIS A 273 -13.39 11.53 6.20
C HIS A 273 -14.45 11.22 5.14
N ALA A 274 -14.21 11.59 3.87
CA ALA A 274 -15.17 11.36 2.77
C ALA A 274 -15.46 9.87 2.50
N VAL A 275 -14.57 8.95 2.87
CA VAL A 275 -14.77 7.51 2.70
C VAL A 275 -15.94 7.03 3.58
N GLY A 276 -16.94 6.39 2.95
CA GLY A 276 -18.17 5.89 3.58
C GLY A 276 -19.37 6.82 3.48
N MET A 277 -19.15 8.10 3.15
CA MET A 277 -20.23 9.07 2.92
C MET A 277 -20.98 8.78 1.64
N ARG A 278 -22.27 9.16 1.58
CA ARG A 278 -23.02 9.19 0.33
C ARG A 278 -22.65 10.41 -0.48
N LEU A 279 -22.72 10.27 -1.80
CA LEU A 279 -22.45 11.35 -2.74
C LEU A 279 -23.33 12.59 -2.48
N ASP A 280 -24.56 12.40 -2.00
CA ASP A 280 -25.52 13.47 -1.70
C ASP A 280 -25.12 14.35 -0.52
N ASP A 281 -24.40 13.78 0.45
CA ASP A 281 -23.99 14.44 1.70
C ASP A 281 -22.78 15.37 1.49
N LEU A 282 -22.12 15.29 0.33
CA LEU A 282 -20.92 16.06 0.01
C LEU A 282 -21.28 17.37 -0.69
N SER A 283 -20.53 18.45 -0.42
CA SER A 283 -20.69 19.77 -1.08
C SER A 283 -20.16 19.80 -2.52
N LEU A 284 -20.70 18.93 -3.37
CA LEU A 284 -20.42 18.81 -4.80
C LEU A 284 -21.54 19.49 -5.59
N GLY A 285 -21.18 20.21 -6.66
CA GLY A 285 -22.17 20.81 -7.56
C GLY A 285 -22.95 19.73 -8.32
N PRO A 286 -24.18 20.01 -8.78
CA PRO A 286 -25.09 19.02 -9.38
C PRO A 286 -24.41 18.22 -10.50
N ARG A 287 -23.78 18.91 -11.45
CA ARG A 287 -23.07 18.26 -12.56
C ARG A 287 -21.97 17.29 -12.14
N LEU A 288 -21.18 17.65 -11.13
CA LEU A 288 -20.10 16.79 -10.65
C LEU A 288 -20.67 15.52 -9.98
N ARG A 289 -21.84 15.64 -9.33
CA ARG A 289 -22.57 14.48 -8.80
C ARG A 289 -23.09 13.61 -9.93
N ASP A 290 -23.64 14.20 -11.00
CA ASP A 290 -24.20 13.44 -12.12
C ASP A 290 -23.12 12.65 -12.87
N VAL A 291 -21.95 13.26 -13.12
CA VAL A 291 -20.77 12.59 -13.67
C VAL A 291 -20.33 11.43 -12.77
N LEU A 292 -20.31 11.65 -11.46
CA LEU A 292 -20.00 10.62 -10.45
C LEU A 292 -21.14 9.63 -10.19
N ARG A 293 -22.35 9.82 -10.72
CA ARG A 293 -23.42 8.80 -10.73
C ARG A 293 -23.45 8.00 -12.03
N GLY A 294 -22.87 8.53 -13.10
CA GLY A 294 -22.95 7.91 -14.42
C GLY A 294 -24.32 8.10 -15.07
N VAL A 295 -25.08 9.11 -14.64
CA VAL A 295 -26.28 9.54 -15.35
C VAL A 295 -25.80 10.17 -16.66
N ALA A 296 -25.93 9.43 -17.76
CA ALA A 296 -25.68 9.96 -19.09
C ALA A 296 -26.91 10.75 -19.55
N ASP A 297 -26.67 11.85 -20.27
CA ASP A 297 -27.73 12.64 -20.94
C ASP A 297 -28.63 11.71 -21.78
N GLU A 298 -29.86 11.48 -21.35
CA GLU A 298 -30.91 10.83 -22.15
C GLU A 298 -31.46 11.77 -23.26
N GLY A 299 -30.85 12.94 -23.49
CA GLY A 299 -31.32 13.97 -24.43
C GLY A 299 -30.73 13.93 -25.84
N GLY A 300 -29.77 13.04 -26.13
CA GLY A 300 -29.12 12.98 -27.44
C GLY A 300 -29.95 12.28 -28.52
N SER A 301 -31.01 12.91 -29.04
CA SER A 301 -31.68 12.41 -30.25
C SER A 301 -30.75 12.50 -31.46
N GLY A 302 -30.59 11.40 -32.20
CA GLY A 302 -30.11 11.40 -33.58
C GLY A 302 -28.89 10.53 -33.86
N GLU A 303 -29.19 9.34 -34.41
CA GLU A 303 -28.36 8.54 -35.32
C GLU A 303 -27.07 7.93 -34.77
N SER A 304 -27.22 6.73 -34.19
CA SER A 304 -26.14 5.74 -34.20
C SER A 304 -26.52 4.60 -35.13
N GLY A 305 -25.68 4.41 -36.13
CA GLY A 305 -25.72 3.28 -37.04
C GLY A 305 -25.76 1.96 -36.28
N SER A 306 -26.49 1.03 -36.89
CA SER A 306 -26.59 -0.36 -36.51
C SER A 306 -25.21 -1.00 -36.41
N ASP A 307 -24.77 -1.28 -35.18
CA ASP A 307 -23.95 -2.45 -34.88
C ASP A 307 -24.47 -3.04 -33.56
N ALA A 308 -25.36 -4.00 -33.72
CA ALA A 308 -25.88 -4.82 -32.63
C ALA A 308 -24.81 -5.83 -32.20
N GLY A 309 -24.18 -5.56 -31.06
CA GLY A 309 -23.23 -6.48 -30.45
C GLY A 309 -22.72 -5.97 -29.10
N ASP A 310 -23.30 -6.53 -28.04
CA ASP A 310 -22.91 -6.45 -26.62
C ASP A 310 -23.49 -5.30 -25.78
N GLY A 311 -24.21 -5.69 -24.73
CA GLY A 311 -25.10 -4.85 -23.92
C GLY A 311 -24.39 -4.03 -22.85
N SER A 312 -23.45 -3.17 -23.23
CA SER A 312 -22.96 -2.11 -22.35
C SER A 312 -23.39 -0.75 -22.88
N ALA A 313 -24.28 -0.09 -22.13
CA ALA A 313 -24.62 1.31 -22.35
C ALA A 313 -23.32 2.12 -22.35
N HIS A 314 -22.96 2.68 -23.50
CA HIS A 314 -21.73 3.45 -23.67
C HIS A 314 -21.84 4.80 -22.95
N VAL A 315 -21.50 4.82 -21.65
CA VAL A 315 -21.28 6.06 -20.91
C VAL A 315 -20.11 6.81 -21.57
N PRO A 316 -20.22 8.12 -21.88
CA PRO A 316 -19.15 8.89 -22.51
C PRO A 316 -17.85 8.78 -21.70
N ARG A 317 -16.78 8.30 -22.35
CA ARG A 317 -15.54 7.90 -21.66
C ARG A 317 -14.75 9.07 -21.07
N ASP A 318 -14.95 10.31 -21.53
CA ASP A 318 -14.26 11.47 -20.98
C ASP A 318 -15.24 12.65 -20.81
N GLN A 319 -15.50 13.06 -19.58
CA GLN A 319 -16.33 14.22 -19.26
C GLN A 319 -15.48 15.38 -18.74
N VAL A 320 -15.65 16.57 -19.31
CA VAL A 320 -14.93 17.77 -18.87
C VAL A 320 -15.78 18.53 -17.85
N VAL A 321 -15.22 18.72 -16.65
CA VAL A 321 -15.87 19.43 -15.55
C VAL A 321 -15.01 20.61 -15.11
N LEU A 322 -15.64 21.78 -15.01
CA LEU A 322 -15.04 22.99 -14.47
C LEU A 322 -15.31 23.06 -12.96
N ARG A 323 -14.25 23.14 -12.15
CA ARG A 323 -14.35 23.28 -10.69
C ARG A 323 -13.36 24.33 -10.20
N ARG A 324 -13.89 25.44 -9.64
CA ARG A 324 -13.11 26.57 -9.09
C ARG A 324 -11.96 27.04 -10.02
N GLY A 325 -12.26 27.19 -11.31
CA GLY A 325 -11.28 27.66 -12.30
C GLY A 325 -10.30 26.61 -12.82
N ARG A 326 -10.44 25.32 -12.44
CA ARG A 326 -9.67 24.21 -12.99
C ARG A 326 -10.47 23.43 -14.03
N VAL A 327 -9.77 22.92 -15.03
CA VAL A 327 -10.33 22.03 -16.06
C VAL A 327 -9.99 20.59 -15.70
N LEU A 328 -11.00 19.84 -15.25
CA LEU A 328 -10.85 18.44 -14.88
C LEU A 328 -11.44 17.54 -15.97
N VAL A 329 -10.66 16.58 -16.45
CA VAL A 329 -11.15 15.51 -17.31
C VAL A 329 -11.42 14.29 -16.44
N MET A 330 -12.66 13.81 -16.46
CA MET A 330 -13.13 12.70 -15.63
C MET A 330 -13.49 11.50 -16.50
N ASN A 331 -12.95 10.33 -16.17
CA ASN A 331 -13.27 9.09 -16.86
C ASN A 331 -13.85 8.09 -15.87
N ARG A 332 -15.08 7.64 -16.12
CA ARG A 332 -15.81 6.70 -15.27
C ARG A 332 -15.82 5.31 -15.91
N MET A 333 -15.47 4.31 -15.12
CA MET A 333 -15.56 2.90 -15.47
C MET A 333 -16.39 2.15 -14.44
N GLU A 334 -17.33 1.33 -14.89
CA GLU A 334 -18.05 0.42 -14.00
C GLU A 334 -17.18 -0.80 -13.68
N VAL A 335 -17.21 -1.24 -12.43
CA VAL A 335 -16.45 -2.41 -11.97
C VAL A 335 -17.41 -3.52 -11.64
N SER A 336 -17.27 -4.65 -12.33
CA SER A 336 -18.02 -5.88 -12.07
C SER A 336 -17.07 -7.04 -11.80
N LYS A 337 -17.53 -8.01 -11.01
CA LYS A 337 -16.81 -9.27 -10.76
C LYS A 337 -17.78 -10.42 -10.82
N ASP A 338 -17.47 -11.44 -11.63
CA ASP A 338 -18.30 -12.64 -11.82
C ASP A 338 -19.77 -12.30 -12.18
N GLY A 339 -19.97 -11.26 -13.00
CA GLY A 339 -21.30 -10.78 -13.43
C GLY A 339 -22.07 -9.96 -12.39
N ARG A 340 -21.48 -9.70 -11.20
CA ARG A 340 -22.09 -8.84 -10.17
C ARG A 340 -21.50 -7.43 -10.24
N PRO A 341 -22.32 -6.37 -10.33
CA PRO A 341 -21.83 -5.00 -10.25
C PRO A 341 -21.30 -4.72 -8.84
N LEU A 342 -20.04 -4.30 -8.74
CA LEU A 342 -19.41 -3.91 -7.48
C LEU A 342 -19.48 -2.40 -7.25
N GLY A 343 -19.67 -1.62 -8.30
CA GLY A 343 -19.76 -0.16 -8.25
C GLY A 343 -19.08 0.50 -9.44
N SER A 344 -18.50 1.68 -9.24
CA SER A 344 -17.80 2.44 -10.28
C SER A 344 -16.50 3.06 -9.77
N VAL A 345 -15.55 3.27 -10.68
CA VAL A 345 -14.30 3.97 -10.44
C VAL A 345 -14.22 5.15 -11.41
N THR A 346 -13.98 6.34 -10.89
CA THR A 346 -13.81 7.56 -11.66
C THR A 346 -12.39 8.09 -11.47
N THR A 347 -11.66 8.25 -12.56
CA THR A 347 -10.35 8.94 -12.57
C THR A 347 -10.53 10.40 -12.92
N LEU A 348 -9.66 11.27 -12.37
CA LEU A 348 -9.68 12.72 -12.55
C LEU A 348 -8.30 13.21 -12.97
N ARG A 349 -8.25 13.98 -14.05
CA ARG A 349 -7.01 14.56 -14.57
C ARG A 349 -7.12 16.06 -14.68
N ASP A 350 -6.20 16.78 -14.02
CA ASP A 350 -6.08 18.23 -14.14
C ASP A 350 -5.41 18.57 -15.48
N ARG A 351 -6.11 19.35 -16.32
CA ARG A 351 -5.63 19.82 -17.62
C ARG A 351 -5.61 21.35 -17.70
N THR A 352 -5.60 22.03 -16.56
CA THR A 352 -5.64 23.50 -16.51
C THR A 352 -4.47 24.13 -17.26
N GLU A 353 -3.23 23.65 -17.07
CA GLU A 353 -2.05 24.16 -17.78
C GLU A 353 -2.13 23.97 -19.30
N LEU A 354 -2.69 22.85 -19.75
CA LEU A 354 -2.86 22.60 -21.19
C LEU A 354 -3.90 23.54 -21.79
N ALA A 355 -5.01 23.75 -21.10
CA ALA A 355 -6.04 24.69 -21.52
C ALA A 355 -5.53 26.15 -21.52
N ASP A 356 -4.63 26.50 -20.58
CA ASP A 356 -3.97 27.81 -20.56
C ASP A 356 -3.01 27.98 -21.74
N LEU A 357 -2.21 26.96 -22.08
CA LEU A 357 -1.29 27.00 -23.22
C LEU A 357 -2.03 27.03 -24.57
N GLU A 358 -3.11 26.27 -24.71
CA GLU A 358 -3.97 26.33 -25.90
C GLU A 358 -4.55 27.73 -26.12
N ARG A 359 -4.89 28.44 -25.04
CA ARG A 359 -5.33 29.85 -25.10
C ARG A 359 -4.22 30.76 -25.63
N GLU A 360 -2.99 30.58 -25.16
CA GLU A 360 -1.83 31.37 -25.59
C GLU A 360 -1.48 31.11 -27.06
N ILE A 361 -1.52 29.85 -27.50
CA ILE A 361 -1.32 29.47 -28.91
C ILE A 361 -2.45 29.99 -29.79
N GLY A 362 -3.70 29.94 -29.32
CA GLY A 362 -4.85 30.52 -30.03
C GLY A 362 -4.67 32.01 -30.28
N SER A 363 -4.19 32.76 -29.28
CA SER A 363 -3.83 34.17 -29.43
C SER A 363 -2.73 34.37 -30.48
N PHE A 364 -1.67 33.56 -30.45
CA PHE A 364 -0.56 33.66 -31.41
C PHE A 364 -0.96 33.30 -32.86
N ARG A 365 -1.74 32.22 -33.05
CA ARG A 365 -2.27 31.83 -34.37
C ARG A 365 -3.18 32.89 -34.94
N SER A 366 -4.10 33.42 -34.13
CA SER A 366 -4.99 34.51 -34.53
C SER A 366 -4.19 35.73 -35.03
N THR A 367 -3.13 36.11 -34.32
CA THR A 367 -2.25 37.22 -34.72
C THR A 367 -1.54 36.93 -36.06
N THR A 368 -1.11 35.69 -36.26
CA THR A 368 -0.40 35.27 -37.48
C THR A 368 -1.33 35.20 -38.69
N GLU A 369 -2.56 34.71 -38.52
CA GLU A 369 -3.58 34.70 -39.57
C GLU A 369 -3.94 36.13 -39.98
N LEU A 370 -4.05 37.05 -39.02
CA LEU A 370 -4.28 38.47 -39.26
C LEU A 370 -3.16 39.09 -40.11
N LEU A 371 -1.90 38.84 -39.74
CA LEU A 371 -0.75 39.30 -40.52
C LEU A 371 -0.69 38.67 -41.91
N ARG A 372 -1.07 37.40 -42.04
CA ARG A 372 -1.08 36.68 -43.33
C ARG A 372 -2.18 37.18 -44.26
N ALA A 373 -3.38 37.44 -43.71
CA ALA A 373 -4.47 38.06 -44.45
C ALA A 373 -4.07 39.47 -44.93
N GLN A 374 -3.47 40.28 -44.05
CA GLN A 374 -2.95 41.61 -44.40
C GLN A 374 -1.88 41.53 -45.50
N ALA A 375 -0.96 40.56 -45.44
CA ALA A 375 0.06 40.37 -46.45
C ALA A 375 -0.53 39.96 -47.82
N HIS A 376 -1.53 39.07 -47.83
CA HIS A 376 -2.23 38.68 -49.06
C HIS A 376 -3.02 39.85 -49.66
N GLU A 377 -3.70 40.64 -48.84
CA GLU A 377 -4.42 41.82 -49.28
C GLU A 377 -3.46 42.87 -49.88
N PHE A 378 -2.33 43.14 -49.21
CA PHE A 378 -1.31 44.05 -49.70
C PHE A 378 -0.67 43.58 -51.01
N ALA A 379 -0.40 42.27 -51.14
CA ALA A 379 0.10 41.69 -52.37
C ALA A 379 -0.90 41.83 -53.53
N ASN A 380 -2.20 41.64 -53.26
CA ASN A 380 -3.26 41.84 -54.26
C ASN A 380 -3.34 43.31 -54.69
N GLN A 381 -3.25 44.25 -53.74
CA GLN A 381 -3.23 45.70 -54.04
C GLN A 381 -2.04 46.06 -54.93
N LEU A 382 -0.84 45.59 -54.60
CA LEU A 382 0.36 45.81 -55.42
C LEU A 382 0.25 45.18 -56.81
N HIS A 383 -0.34 43.99 -56.91
CA HIS A 383 -0.55 43.31 -58.18
C HIS A 383 -1.51 44.08 -59.09
N THR A 384 -2.63 44.57 -58.54
CA THR A 384 -3.59 45.41 -59.28
C THR A 384 -2.97 46.72 -59.73
N ILE A 385 -2.25 47.42 -58.84
CA ILE A 385 -1.53 48.67 -59.19
C ILE A 385 -0.51 48.38 -60.30
N SER A 386 0.28 47.31 -60.18
CA SER A 386 1.26 46.93 -61.19
C SER A 386 0.60 46.57 -62.53
N GLY A 387 -0.56 45.91 -62.52
CA GLY A 387 -1.32 45.56 -63.72
C GLY A 387 -1.83 46.80 -64.46
N LEU A 388 -2.45 47.74 -63.74
CA LEU A 388 -2.93 49.01 -64.30
C LEU A 388 -1.79 49.87 -64.86
N ILE A 389 -0.64 49.93 -64.18
CA ILE A 389 0.56 50.61 -64.68
C ILE A 389 1.08 49.97 -65.98
N GLN A 390 1.10 48.64 -66.08
CA GLN A 390 1.54 47.92 -67.28
C GLN A 390 0.58 48.11 -68.47
N LEU A 391 -0.70 48.29 -68.20
CA LEU A 391 -1.73 48.58 -69.21
C LEU A 391 -1.75 50.06 -69.64
N GLY A 392 -0.98 50.93 -68.95
CA GLY A 392 -0.90 52.37 -69.23
C GLY A 392 -2.09 53.18 -68.70
N GLU A 393 -2.91 52.59 -67.84
CA GLU A 393 -4.12 53.22 -67.28
C GLU A 393 -3.80 53.98 -65.98
N TYR A 394 -3.07 55.08 -66.10
CA TYR A 394 -2.59 55.84 -64.94
C TYR A 394 -3.73 56.50 -64.14
N ASP A 395 -4.80 56.93 -64.82
CA ASP A 395 -5.96 57.55 -64.16
C ASP A 395 -6.74 56.53 -63.30
N GLU A 396 -6.81 55.26 -63.73
CA GLU A 396 -7.40 54.17 -62.93
C GLU A 396 -6.55 53.82 -61.70
N VAL A 397 -5.22 53.93 -61.79
CA VAL A 397 -4.34 53.74 -60.61
C VAL A 397 -4.66 54.77 -59.54
N VAL A 398 -4.82 56.03 -59.93
CA VAL A 398 -5.16 57.12 -58.99
C VAL A 398 -6.54 56.86 -58.38
N GLY A 399 -7.54 56.52 -59.19
CA GLY A 399 -8.88 56.18 -58.70
C GLY A 399 -8.91 54.94 -57.80
N TYR A 400 -8.09 53.93 -58.07
CA TYR A 400 -7.96 52.75 -57.22
C TYR A 400 -7.28 53.07 -55.88
N VAL A 401 -6.20 53.84 -55.88
CA VAL A 401 -5.52 54.28 -54.64
C VAL A 401 -6.44 55.17 -53.80
N ASP A 402 -7.17 56.08 -54.43
CA ASP A 402 -8.13 56.96 -53.75
C ASP A 402 -9.29 56.16 -53.17
N SER A 403 -9.89 55.22 -53.93
CA SER A 403 -10.99 54.38 -53.44
C SER A 403 -10.56 53.41 -52.33
N VAL A 404 -9.37 52.80 -52.41
CA VAL A 404 -8.80 51.98 -51.33
C VAL A 404 -8.55 52.82 -50.09
N SER A 405 -8.08 54.06 -50.24
CA SER A 405 -7.88 55.00 -49.13
C SER A 405 -9.21 55.46 -48.52
N GLU A 406 -10.25 55.67 -49.35
CA GLU A 406 -11.58 56.15 -48.93
C GLU A 406 -12.41 55.05 -48.23
N HIS A 407 -12.40 53.81 -48.73
CA HIS A 407 -13.05 52.66 -48.07
C HIS A 407 -12.41 52.34 -46.72
N ARG A 408 -11.08 52.40 -46.65
CA ARG A 408 -10.33 52.16 -45.41
C ARG A 408 -10.56 53.29 -44.41
N ALA A 409 -10.61 54.54 -44.86
CA ALA A 409 -10.94 55.70 -44.02
C ALA A 409 -12.38 55.66 -43.48
N GLN A 410 -13.37 55.21 -44.26
CA GLN A 410 -14.77 55.15 -43.80
C GLN A 410 -15.01 54.05 -42.74
N LEU A 411 -14.43 52.86 -42.90
CA LEU A 411 -14.45 51.80 -41.89
C LEU A 411 -13.59 52.15 -40.65
N ASP A 412 -12.38 52.71 -40.86
CA ASP A 412 -11.53 53.19 -39.75
C ASP A 412 -12.22 54.28 -38.93
N LEU A 413 -12.93 55.23 -39.55
CA LEU A 413 -13.62 56.31 -38.84
C LEU A 413 -14.86 55.83 -38.06
N ALA A 414 -15.59 54.83 -38.57
CA ALA A 414 -16.79 54.32 -37.91
C ALA A 414 -16.45 53.41 -36.71
N VAL A 415 -15.45 52.53 -36.84
CA VAL A 415 -15.06 51.61 -35.77
C VAL A 415 -14.11 52.28 -34.77
N SER A 416 -13.11 53.06 -35.21
CA SER A 416 -12.13 53.68 -34.30
C SER A 416 -12.69 54.81 -33.43
N ARG A 417 -13.82 55.43 -33.81
CA ARG A 417 -14.52 56.39 -32.93
C ARG A 417 -15.26 55.71 -31.77
N ARG A 418 -15.70 54.47 -31.96
CA ARG A 418 -16.53 53.69 -31.03
C ARG A 418 -15.69 52.73 -30.17
N ILE A 419 -14.60 52.19 -30.73
CA ILE A 419 -13.66 51.28 -30.07
C ILE A 419 -12.28 51.96 -30.01
N ARG A 420 -11.89 52.42 -28.81
CA ARG A 420 -10.62 53.12 -28.55
C ARG A 420 -9.45 52.17 -28.26
N ASP A 421 -9.71 50.87 -28.04
CA ASP A 421 -8.67 49.85 -27.87
C ASP A 421 -8.18 49.34 -29.24
N THR A 422 -6.90 49.56 -29.54
CA THR A 422 -6.32 49.28 -30.85
C THR A 422 -6.34 47.80 -31.23
N ALA A 423 -6.16 46.89 -30.28
CA ALA A 423 -6.11 45.47 -30.56
C ALA A 423 -7.51 44.90 -30.83
N VAL A 424 -8.51 45.34 -30.06
CA VAL A 424 -9.91 44.96 -30.30
C VAL A 424 -10.40 45.55 -31.64
N THR A 425 -10.05 46.79 -31.97
CA THR A 425 -10.35 47.39 -33.27
C THR A 425 -9.74 46.58 -34.42
N ALA A 426 -8.46 46.21 -34.33
CA ALA A 426 -7.80 45.39 -35.34
C ALA A 426 -8.46 44.01 -35.51
N LEU A 427 -8.86 43.37 -34.40
CA LEU A 427 -9.59 42.10 -34.41
C LEU A 427 -10.95 42.24 -35.11
N VAL A 428 -11.76 43.24 -34.76
CA VAL A 428 -13.09 43.46 -35.36
C VAL A 428 -12.95 43.71 -36.86
N MET A 429 -11.95 44.48 -37.29
CA MET A 429 -11.66 44.71 -38.71
C MET A 429 -11.28 43.41 -39.44
N ALA A 430 -10.43 42.57 -38.83
CA ALA A 430 -10.08 41.27 -39.40
C ALA A 430 -11.28 40.33 -39.50
N LYS A 431 -12.17 40.34 -38.49
CA LYS A 431 -13.40 39.54 -38.51
C LYS A 431 -14.42 40.06 -39.52
N ALA A 432 -14.49 41.36 -39.79
CA ALA A 432 -15.33 41.93 -40.83
C ALA A 432 -14.89 41.45 -42.23
N ALA A 433 -13.57 41.40 -42.47
CA ALA A 433 -13.01 40.85 -43.71
C ALA A 433 -13.35 39.35 -43.85
N GLN A 434 -13.12 38.55 -42.79
CA GLN A 434 -13.46 37.12 -42.77
C GLN A 434 -14.96 36.86 -42.99
N ALA A 435 -15.83 37.68 -42.41
CA ALA A 435 -17.28 37.59 -42.61
C ALA A 435 -17.64 37.83 -44.08
N THR A 436 -17.04 38.85 -44.70
CA THR A 436 -17.25 39.20 -46.10
C THR A 436 -16.85 38.05 -47.04
N GLU A 437 -15.70 37.40 -46.79
CA GLU A 437 -15.28 36.20 -47.53
C GLU A 437 -16.31 35.06 -47.47
N ARG A 438 -17.02 34.96 -46.35
CA ARG A 438 -18.09 33.97 -46.12
C ARG A 438 -19.47 34.46 -46.53
N ARG A 439 -19.57 35.63 -47.17
CA ARG A 439 -20.83 36.28 -47.58
C ARG A 439 -21.76 36.56 -46.40
N VAL A 440 -21.19 36.96 -45.26
CA VAL A 440 -21.89 37.40 -44.05
C VAL A 440 -21.51 38.86 -43.79
N GLU A 441 -22.49 39.73 -43.57
CA GLU A 441 -22.26 41.13 -43.22
C GLU A 441 -22.02 41.27 -41.71
N LEU A 442 -20.84 41.73 -41.29
CA LEU A 442 -20.57 42.07 -39.89
C LEU A 442 -20.87 43.56 -39.64
N ARG A 443 -21.89 43.83 -38.82
CA ARG A 443 -22.33 45.16 -38.40
C ARG A 443 -21.86 45.45 -36.98
N VAL A 444 -21.38 46.66 -36.74
CA VAL A 444 -21.07 47.14 -35.37
C VAL A 444 -22.18 48.10 -34.97
N SER A 445 -22.90 47.77 -33.89
CA SER A 445 -24.02 48.57 -33.40
C SER A 445 -23.57 49.97 -32.98
N ASP A 446 -24.44 50.97 -33.19
CA ASP A 446 -24.22 52.35 -32.76
C ASP A 446 -24.08 52.50 -31.24
N ASP A 447 -24.63 51.55 -30.48
CA ASP A 447 -24.51 51.48 -29.02
C ASP A 447 -23.11 51.00 -28.55
N THR A 448 -22.21 50.70 -29.48
CA THR A 448 -20.86 50.25 -29.17
C THR A 448 -20.02 51.39 -28.60
N SER A 449 -19.50 51.20 -27.38
CA SER A 449 -18.54 52.08 -26.72
C SER A 449 -17.52 51.25 -25.95
N LEU A 450 -16.26 51.31 -26.37
CA LEU A 450 -15.12 50.69 -25.70
C LEU A 450 -13.97 51.69 -25.55
N GLY A 451 -13.54 51.93 -24.32
CA GLY A 451 -12.35 52.69 -23.95
C GLY A 451 -11.05 51.89 -24.10
N ARG A 452 -9.92 52.47 -23.69
CA ARG A 452 -8.65 51.71 -23.62
C ARG A 452 -8.67 50.77 -22.41
N LEU A 453 -8.24 49.54 -22.63
CA LEU A 453 -8.16 48.52 -21.60
C LEU A 453 -6.71 48.29 -21.16
N ALA A 454 -6.53 47.71 -19.97
CA ALA A 454 -5.23 47.17 -19.56
C ALA A 454 -4.85 45.97 -20.47
N PRO A 455 -3.56 45.68 -20.73
CA PRO A 455 -3.16 44.65 -21.69
C PRO A 455 -3.76 43.25 -21.44
N ARG A 456 -3.97 42.87 -20.16
CA ARG A 456 -4.61 41.60 -19.79
C ARG A 456 -6.11 41.59 -20.09
N ASP A 457 -6.76 42.73 -19.95
CA ASP A 457 -8.19 42.90 -20.22
C ASP A 457 -8.44 42.94 -21.72
N THR A 458 -7.56 43.59 -22.47
CA THR A 458 -7.54 43.55 -23.94
C THR A 458 -7.49 42.12 -24.47
N ALA A 459 -6.60 41.27 -23.94
CA ALA A 459 -6.47 39.88 -24.37
C ALA A 459 -7.72 39.04 -24.04
N ASP A 460 -8.25 39.18 -22.82
CA ASP A 460 -9.47 38.48 -22.39
C ASP A 460 -10.69 38.92 -23.23
N VAL A 461 -10.86 40.23 -23.45
CA VAL A 461 -11.94 40.79 -24.29
C VAL A 461 -11.79 40.36 -25.75
N ALA A 462 -10.60 40.43 -26.31
CA ALA A 462 -10.33 39.99 -27.68
C ALA A 462 -10.65 38.51 -27.88
N ALA A 463 -10.31 37.65 -26.91
CA ALA A 463 -10.66 36.23 -26.96
C ALA A 463 -12.18 36.01 -26.92
N VAL A 464 -12.90 36.73 -26.05
CA VAL A 464 -14.37 36.67 -25.96
C VAL A 464 -15.02 37.15 -27.25
N VAL A 465 -14.64 38.33 -27.75
CA VAL A 465 -15.16 38.90 -29.00
C VAL A 465 -14.86 37.99 -30.18
N GLY A 466 -13.62 37.52 -30.31
CA GLY A 466 -13.20 36.63 -31.39
C GLY A 466 -14.02 35.35 -31.42
N ASN A 467 -14.14 34.66 -30.28
CA ASN A 467 -14.89 33.41 -30.19
C ASN A 467 -16.39 33.60 -30.47
N LEU A 468 -17.01 34.66 -29.92
CA LEU A 468 -18.43 34.90 -30.13
C LEU A 468 -18.73 35.29 -31.58
N VAL A 469 -17.90 36.13 -32.18
CA VAL A 469 -18.04 36.57 -33.58
C VAL A 469 -17.76 35.41 -34.54
N ASP A 470 -16.76 34.56 -34.29
CA ASP A 470 -16.50 33.37 -35.10
C ASP A 470 -17.68 32.40 -35.08
N ASN A 471 -18.21 32.12 -33.88
CA ASN A 471 -19.40 31.27 -33.73
C ASN A 471 -20.60 31.85 -34.48
N ALA A 472 -20.81 33.17 -34.40
CA ALA A 472 -21.91 33.86 -35.08
C ALA A 472 -21.75 33.85 -36.60
N ILE A 473 -20.54 34.07 -37.13
CA ILE A 473 -20.24 34.01 -38.57
C ILE A 473 -20.45 32.58 -39.09
N ASP A 474 -19.97 31.57 -38.36
CA ASP A 474 -20.15 30.16 -38.71
C ASP A 474 -21.65 29.80 -38.75
N ALA A 475 -22.42 30.22 -37.75
CA ALA A 475 -23.87 30.00 -37.69
C ALA A 475 -24.60 30.71 -38.84
N ALA A 476 -24.34 31.99 -39.06
CA ALA A 476 -24.97 32.77 -40.13
C ALA A 476 -24.61 32.22 -41.52
N ALA A 477 -23.39 31.73 -41.72
CA ALA A 477 -22.95 31.14 -42.98
C ALA A 477 -23.77 29.89 -43.37
N THR A 478 -24.24 29.12 -42.38
CA THR A 478 -25.09 27.91 -42.61
C THR A 478 -26.55 28.22 -42.92
N SER A 479 -27.01 29.47 -42.75
CA SER A 479 -28.37 29.88 -43.08
C SER A 479 -28.62 29.85 -44.59
N GLU A 480 -29.81 29.43 -45.03
CA GLU A 480 -30.19 29.35 -46.45
C GLU A 480 -30.74 30.68 -47.02
N GLY A 481 -30.88 31.72 -46.18
CA GLY A 481 -31.39 33.04 -46.57
C GLY A 481 -30.39 33.93 -47.32
N PRO A 482 -30.86 34.89 -48.14
CA PRO A 482 -30.00 35.84 -48.87
C PRO A 482 -29.43 36.97 -48.00
N ASP A 483 -29.97 37.18 -46.80
CA ASP A 483 -29.59 38.27 -45.89
C ASP A 483 -28.90 37.68 -44.65
N LYS A 484 -27.58 37.45 -44.77
CA LYS A 484 -26.73 36.87 -43.72
C LYS A 484 -25.98 37.98 -43.00
N TRP A 485 -26.20 38.13 -41.71
CA TRP A 485 -25.57 39.19 -40.94
C TRP A 485 -25.24 38.75 -39.51
N VAL A 486 -24.26 39.45 -38.94
CA VAL A 486 -23.88 39.37 -37.54
C VAL A 486 -23.78 40.80 -37.01
N GLU A 487 -24.34 41.08 -35.85
CA GLU A 487 -24.26 42.37 -35.18
C GLU A 487 -23.46 42.24 -33.88
N LEU A 488 -22.38 43.01 -33.77
CA LEU A 488 -21.56 43.13 -32.58
C LEU A 488 -21.91 44.42 -31.83
N THR A 489 -22.18 44.29 -30.54
CA THR A 489 -22.35 45.41 -29.61
C THR A 489 -21.40 45.23 -28.44
N ILE A 490 -20.57 46.24 -28.14
CA ILE A 490 -19.72 46.24 -26.94
C ILE A 490 -20.09 47.45 -26.08
N ARG A 491 -20.56 47.23 -24.86
CA ARG A 491 -20.89 48.30 -23.91
C ARG A 491 -19.94 48.23 -22.73
N GLN A 492 -19.16 49.29 -22.54
CA GLN A 492 -18.31 49.44 -21.37
C GLN A 492 -18.90 50.46 -20.38
N ASP A 493 -19.09 50.01 -19.14
CA ASP A 493 -19.33 50.85 -17.97
C ASP A 493 -18.03 50.97 -17.13
N ALA A 494 -18.10 51.68 -15.99
CA ALA A 494 -16.93 52.00 -15.16
C ALA A 494 -16.13 50.78 -14.66
N SER A 495 -16.79 49.63 -14.47
CA SER A 495 -16.17 48.40 -13.96
C SER A 495 -16.63 47.13 -14.67
N SER A 496 -17.51 47.23 -15.66
CA SER A 496 -18.09 46.09 -16.35
C SER A 496 -18.11 46.31 -17.85
N LEU A 497 -17.92 45.23 -18.60
CA LEU A 497 -17.98 45.20 -20.04
C LEU A 497 -18.95 44.11 -20.46
N GLU A 498 -19.89 44.47 -21.31
CA GLU A 498 -20.85 43.58 -21.94
C GLU A 498 -20.53 43.47 -23.44
N VAL A 499 -20.31 42.25 -23.91
CA VAL A 499 -20.20 41.92 -25.34
C VAL A 499 -21.47 41.18 -25.75
N SER A 500 -22.24 41.75 -26.65
CA SER A 500 -23.40 41.11 -27.24
C SER A 500 -23.15 40.84 -28.72
N VAL A 501 -23.35 39.60 -29.16
CA VAL A 501 -23.28 39.20 -30.57
C VAL A 501 -24.61 38.58 -30.97
N VAL A 502 -25.25 39.16 -31.98
CA VAL A 502 -26.51 38.67 -32.56
C VAL A 502 -26.24 38.18 -33.97
N ASP A 503 -26.74 36.99 -34.32
CA ASP A 503 -26.58 36.41 -35.65
C ASP A 503 -27.92 36.16 -36.35
N SER A 504 -27.85 36.00 -37.67
CA SER A 504 -28.96 35.62 -38.55
C SER A 504 -29.02 34.12 -38.87
N GLY A 505 -28.40 33.28 -38.03
CA GLY A 505 -28.32 31.83 -38.19
C GLY A 505 -29.63 31.12 -37.84
N PRO A 506 -29.66 29.79 -37.82
CA PRO A 506 -30.87 29.01 -37.51
C PRO A 506 -31.32 29.10 -36.04
N GLY A 507 -30.62 29.88 -35.20
CA GLY A 507 -30.80 29.88 -33.75
C GLY A 507 -30.29 28.58 -33.11
N ILE A 508 -30.55 28.41 -31.81
CA ILE A 508 -30.12 27.27 -31.01
C ILE A 508 -31.35 26.42 -30.65
N ALA A 509 -31.29 25.10 -30.84
CA ALA A 509 -32.39 24.23 -30.44
C ALA A 509 -32.71 24.41 -28.92
N PRO A 510 -33.99 24.46 -28.51
CA PRO A 510 -34.38 24.71 -27.10
C PRO A 510 -33.74 23.74 -26.09
N GLU A 511 -33.48 22.50 -26.52
CA GLU A 511 -32.78 21.47 -25.76
C GLU A 511 -31.31 21.86 -25.50
N VAL A 512 -30.64 22.44 -26.49
CA VAL A 512 -29.23 22.84 -26.43
C VAL A 512 -29.01 24.12 -25.63
N VAL A 513 -29.97 25.06 -25.60
CA VAL A 513 -29.87 26.30 -24.78
C VAL A 513 -29.73 25.96 -23.29
N THR A 514 -30.54 25.01 -22.80
CA THR A 514 -30.48 24.54 -21.41
C THR A 514 -29.19 23.76 -21.15
N GLU A 515 -28.72 22.98 -22.12
CA GLU A 515 -27.50 22.17 -22.04
C GLU A 515 -26.22 23.01 -22.04
N VAL A 516 -26.11 24.04 -22.88
CA VAL A 516 -24.98 24.99 -22.97
C VAL A 516 -24.70 25.65 -21.61
N PHE A 517 -25.74 25.95 -20.83
CA PHE A 517 -25.64 26.62 -19.53
C PHE A 517 -25.54 25.67 -18.33
N THR A 518 -26.30 24.58 -18.32
CA THR A 518 -26.33 23.63 -17.20
C THR A 518 -25.14 22.66 -17.26
N HIS A 519 -24.73 22.30 -18.48
CA HIS A 519 -23.72 21.30 -18.78
C HIS A 519 -22.71 21.90 -19.75
N GLY A 520 -21.84 22.80 -19.27
CA GLY A 520 -20.66 23.30 -19.98
C GLY A 520 -20.16 22.32 -21.06
N PHE A 521 -20.34 22.74 -22.30
CA PHE A 521 -20.50 22.01 -23.55
C PHE A 521 -19.99 20.56 -23.67
N THR A 522 -20.74 19.76 -24.45
CA THR A 522 -20.71 18.30 -24.52
C THR A 522 -19.51 17.70 -25.30
N THR A 523 -19.34 16.40 -25.15
CA THR A 523 -18.29 15.53 -25.73
C THR A 523 -18.27 15.45 -27.26
N LYS A 524 -19.23 16.06 -27.99
CA LYS A 524 -19.18 16.14 -29.47
C LYS A 524 -17.97 16.94 -29.98
N ALA A 525 -17.43 17.87 -29.17
CA ALA A 525 -16.24 18.65 -29.48
C ALA A 525 -14.92 17.85 -29.47
N ALA A 526 -14.85 16.77 -28.68
CA ALA A 526 -13.61 15.99 -28.55
C ALA A 526 -13.31 15.11 -29.78
N ARG A 527 -14.32 14.83 -30.61
CA ARG A 527 -14.18 14.03 -31.85
C ARG A 527 -13.85 14.88 -33.08
N ALA A 528 -14.19 16.17 -33.07
CA ALA A 528 -13.96 17.10 -34.17
C ALA A 528 -13.01 18.20 -33.68
N GLY A 529 -11.71 17.95 -33.80
CA GLY A 529 -10.65 18.84 -33.32
C GLY A 529 -10.89 20.32 -33.63
N GLU A 530 -10.42 21.15 -32.70
CA GLU A 530 -10.33 22.62 -32.74
C GLU A 530 -11.64 23.43 -32.53
N ARG A 531 -12.84 22.93 -32.84
CA ARG A 531 -14.03 23.82 -32.96
C ARG A 531 -14.98 23.95 -31.75
N GLY A 532 -14.90 23.09 -30.74
CA GLY A 532 -15.88 23.10 -29.64
C GLY A 532 -15.42 23.68 -28.30
N ILE A 533 -14.22 24.25 -28.23
CA ILE A 533 -13.63 24.78 -26.98
C ILE A 533 -13.96 26.28 -26.78
N GLY A 534 -14.25 27.01 -27.87
CA GLY A 534 -14.38 28.47 -27.86
C GLY A 534 -15.40 29.02 -26.86
N LEU A 535 -16.61 28.43 -26.79
CA LEU A 535 -17.64 28.87 -25.85
C LEU A 535 -17.30 28.52 -24.39
N ALA A 536 -16.67 27.36 -24.16
CA ALA A 536 -16.18 26.97 -22.84
C ALA A 536 -15.07 27.90 -22.34
N LEU A 537 -14.20 28.34 -23.25
CA LEU A 537 -13.17 29.33 -23.00
C LEU A 537 -13.77 30.71 -22.69
N THR A 538 -14.76 31.17 -23.46
CA THR A 538 -15.49 32.42 -23.20
C THR A 538 -16.13 32.41 -21.82
N ARG A 539 -16.77 31.30 -21.42
CA ARG A 539 -17.35 31.13 -20.08
C ARG A 539 -16.29 31.14 -18.97
N LEU A 540 -15.16 30.46 -19.17
CA LEU A 540 -14.06 30.44 -18.22
C LEU A 540 -13.49 31.86 -17.99
N ILE A 541 -13.31 32.63 -19.07
CA ILE A 541 -12.83 34.02 -19.00
C ILE A 541 -13.82 34.89 -18.21
N CYS A 542 -15.12 34.81 -18.53
CA CYS A 542 -16.16 35.58 -17.84
C CYS A 542 -16.22 35.22 -16.34
N GLN A 543 -16.25 33.93 -16.00
CA GLN A 543 -16.30 33.48 -14.60
C GLN A 543 -15.06 33.89 -13.80
N ARG A 544 -13.85 33.83 -14.40
CA ARG A 544 -12.62 34.29 -13.74
C ARG A 544 -12.65 35.79 -13.45
N ARG A 545 -13.39 36.56 -14.25
CA ARG A 545 -13.62 38.00 -14.10
C ARG A 545 -14.91 38.32 -13.32
N GLY A 546 -15.52 37.34 -12.66
CA GLY A 546 -16.72 37.54 -11.84
C GLY A 546 -18.00 37.83 -12.63
N GLY A 547 -18.01 37.56 -13.94
CA GLY A 547 -19.17 37.70 -14.81
C GLY A 547 -19.68 36.37 -15.37
N GLU A 548 -20.55 36.45 -16.37
CA GLU A 548 -21.29 35.31 -16.91
C GLU A 548 -21.51 35.42 -18.42
N VAL A 549 -22.01 34.35 -19.03
CA VAL A 549 -22.40 34.31 -20.44
C VAL A 549 -23.83 33.82 -20.49
N GLU A 550 -24.68 34.50 -21.26
CA GLU A 550 -26.08 34.20 -21.52
C GLU A 550 -26.31 34.01 -23.02
N VAL A 551 -27.32 33.22 -23.39
CA VAL A 551 -27.74 33.04 -24.77
C VAL A 551 -29.25 32.98 -24.84
N GLU A 552 -29.79 33.68 -25.82
CA GLU A 552 -31.21 33.75 -26.10
C GLU A 552 -31.43 33.55 -27.59
N ASN A 553 -32.50 32.85 -27.96
CA ASN A 553 -32.91 32.84 -29.37
C ASN A 553 -33.62 34.14 -29.72
N THR A 554 -33.26 34.71 -30.86
CA THR A 554 -34.00 35.81 -31.48
C THR A 554 -34.91 35.26 -32.58
N PRO A 555 -35.91 36.04 -33.06
CA PRO A 555 -36.77 35.60 -34.16
C PRO A 555 -36.03 35.26 -35.47
N ARG A 556 -34.77 35.65 -35.60
CA ARG A 556 -33.96 35.49 -36.82
C ARG A 556 -32.60 34.80 -36.59
N GLY A 557 -32.30 34.32 -35.37
CA GLY A 557 -31.06 33.62 -35.03
C GLY A 557 -30.81 33.53 -33.53
N ALA A 558 -29.57 33.69 -33.07
CA ALA A 558 -29.22 33.67 -31.64
C ALA A 558 -28.57 34.99 -31.18
N LYS A 559 -28.67 35.27 -29.89
CA LYS A 559 -28.03 36.40 -29.20
C LYS A 559 -27.22 35.87 -28.04
N PHE A 560 -25.89 36.02 -28.11
CA PHE A 560 -24.98 35.71 -27.02
C PHE A 560 -24.58 36.98 -26.30
N VAL A 561 -24.66 36.99 -24.97
CA VAL A 561 -24.27 38.13 -24.12
C VAL A 561 -23.22 37.66 -23.12
N ALA A 562 -22.02 38.21 -23.18
CA ALA A 562 -20.95 37.94 -22.23
C ALA A 562 -20.68 39.18 -21.38
N ARG A 563 -20.74 39.02 -20.05
CA ARG A 563 -20.43 40.07 -19.06
C ARG A 563 -19.12 39.74 -18.37
N LEU A 564 -18.23 40.72 -18.24
CA LEU A 564 -16.97 40.59 -17.52
C LEU A 564 -16.58 41.87 -16.81
N THR A 565 -15.90 41.75 -15.68
CA THR A 565 -15.34 42.90 -14.96
C THR A 565 -14.03 43.32 -15.62
N VAL A 566 -13.90 44.60 -15.95
CA VAL A 566 -12.68 45.19 -16.53
C VAL A 566 -12.22 46.38 -15.70
N GLU A 567 -10.90 46.57 -15.61
CA GLU A 567 -10.32 47.76 -14.99
C GLU A 567 -10.27 48.88 -16.04
N ALA A 568 -11.09 49.92 -15.85
CA ALA A 568 -10.97 51.11 -16.67
C ALA A 568 -9.61 51.77 -16.39
N MET A 569 -8.81 52.01 -17.43
CA MET A 569 -7.65 52.90 -17.29
C MET A 569 -8.18 54.29 -16.95
N THR A 570 -8.03 54.72 -15.69
CA THR A 570 -8.18 56.13 -15.32
C THR A 570 -7.26 56.93 -16.23
N THR A 571 -7.83 57.80 -17.04
CA THR A 571 -7.08 58.72 -17.89
C THR A 571 -6.35 59.68 -16.95
N THR A 572 -5.10 59.36 -16.61
CA THR A 572 -4.22 60.32 -15.96
C THR A 572 -4.01 61.44 -16.96
N ALA A 573 -4.50 62.62 -16.61
CA ALA A 573 -4.33 63.84 -17.38
C ALA A 573 -2.82 64.17 -17.50
N GLU A 574 -2.20 63.78 -18.60
CA GLU A 574 -0.99 64.41 -19.13
C GLU A 574 -1.35 65.09 -20.45
N ASP A 575 -2.19 66.12 -20.33
CA ASP A 575 -2.20 67.24 -21.28
C ASP A 575 -1.78 68.49 -20.50
N ARG A 576 -0.46 68.63 -20.29
CA ARG A 576 0.23 69.88 -19.98
C ARG A 576 1.70 69.76 -20.34
N SER A 577 2.03 70.11 -21.58
CA SER A 577 3.14 71.02 -21.92
C SER A 577 3.19 71.27 -23.43
#